data_AF-A0A5C9EYV2-F1
#
_entry.id   AF-A0A5C9EYV2-F1
#
_cell.length_a   1.000
_cell.length_b   1.000
_cell.length_c   1.000
_cell.angle_alpha   90.00
_cell.angle_beta   90.00
_cell.angle_gamma   90.00
#
_symmetry.space_group_name_H-M   'P 1'
#
loop_
_entity.id
_entity.type
_entity.pdbx_description
1 polymer ?
#
loop_
_entity_poly.entity_id
_entity_poly.type
_entity_poly.pdbx_seq_one_letter_code
_entity_poly.pdbx_strand_id
1 'polypeptide(L)' 'MRDFPPIDVALLPIGDKFTMSIGEALRTALLMQPNIVIPMHCHNSNSEDFKSKIEANSDIKVELLKMGENFQYL' A
#
# COMPACT_ATOMS: atom_id res chain seq x y z
N MET A 1 -18.43 -1.09 12.95
CA MET A 1 -17.11 -0.87 12.30
C MET A 1 -16.59 -2.23 11.87
N ARG A 2 -15.93 -2.34 10.72
CA ARG A 2 -15.36 -3.62 10.29
C ARG A 2 -13.98 -3.70 10.95
N ASP A 3 -13.86 -4.48 12.01
CA ASP A 3 -12.60 -4.63 12.74
C ASP A 3 -11.67 -5.52 11.92
N PHE A 4 -10.61 -4.93 11.37
CA PHE A 4 -9.51 -5.71 10.80
C PHE A 4 -8.65 -6.23 11.94
N PRO A 5 -8.21 -7.51 11.91
CA PRO A 5 -7.16 -7.95 12.82
C PRO A 5 -5.90 -7.09 12.58
N PRO A 6 -4.98 -6.99 13.56
CA PRO A 6 -3.70 -6.32 13.36
C PRO A 6 -2.99 -6.86 12.12
N ILE A 7 -2.53 -5.94 11.26
CA ILE A 7 -1.83 -6.28 10.01
C ILE A 7 -0.44 -5.67 10.07
N ASP A 8 0.56 -6.55 10.11
CA ASP A 8 1.95 -6.14 10.07
C ASP A 8 2.33 -5.55 8.71
N VAL A 9 1.98 -6.26 7.64
CA VAL A 9 2.32 -5.89 6.26
C VAL A 9 1.15 -6.14 5.33
N ALA A 10 0.78 -5.13 4.55
CA ALA A 10 -0.25 -5.24 3.51
C ALA A 10 0.36 -5.03 2.11
N LEU A 11 0.19 -6.00 1.23
CA LEU A 11 0.53 -5.85 -0.19
C LEU A 11 -0.72 -5.36 -0.93
N LEU A 12 -0.66 -4.17 -1.55
CA LEU A 12 -1.82 -3.56 -2.21
C LEU A 12 -1.57 -3.38 -3.71
N PRO A 13 -2.43 -3.93 -4.59
CA PRO A 13 -2.31 -3.68 -6.01
C PRO A 13 -2.74 -2.25 -6.33
N ILE A 14 -1.96 -1.53 -7.14
CA ILE A 14 -2.25 -0.13 -7.53
C ILE A 14 -2.34 0.09 -9.04
N GLY A 15 -2.69 -0.95 -9.80
CA GLY A 15 -2.65 -0.92 -11.28
C GLY A 15 -3.81 -0.25 -12.01
N ASP A 16 -4.84 0.24 -11.31
CA ASP A 16 -6.03 0.96 -11.81
C ASP A 16 -6.94 0.18 -12.77
N LYS A 17 -6.43 -0.32 -13.91
CA LYS A 17 -7.24 -0.91 -14.98
C LYS A 17 -7.99 -2.19 -14.60
N PHE A 18 -7.32 -3.09 -13.88
CA PHE A 18 -7.84 -4.41 -13.49
C PHE A 18 -7.77 -4.65 -11.98
N THR A 19 -7.23 -3.68 -11.24
CA THR A 19 -7.03 -3.72 -9.79
C THR A 19 -7.39 -2.34 -9.23
N MET A 20 -7.13 -2.09 -7.94
CA MET A 20 -7.41 -0.78 -7.37
C MET A 20 -6.60 0.33 -8.06
N SER A 21 -7.24 1.49 -8.21
CA SER A 21 -6.59 2.78 -8.44
C SER A 21 -5.79 3.22 -7.20
N ILE A 22 -4.90 4.21 -7.34
CA ILE A 22 -4.16 4.80 -6.22
C ILE A 22 -5.12 5.31 -5.12
N GLY A 23 -6.23 5.94 -5.51
CA GLY A 23 -7.22 6.47 -4.56
C GLY A 23 -7.97 5.38 -3.80
N GLU A 24 -8.28 4.25 -4.47
CA GLU A 24 -8.90 3.09 -3.82
C GLU A 24 -7.94 2.37 -2.89
N ALA A 25 -6.69 2.19 -3.31
CA ALA A 25 -5.66 1.60 -2.47
C ALA A 25 -5.36 2.47 -1.23
N LEU A 26 -5.36 3.81 -1.38
CA LEU A 26 -5.20 4.75 -0.27
C LEU A 26 -6.33 4.58 0.75
N ARG A 27 -7.58 4.63 0.30
CA ARG A 27 -8.74 4.43 1.18
C ARG A 27 -8.69 3.07 1.89
N THR A 28 -8.23 2.04 1.19
CA THR A 28 -8.11 0.68 1.75
C THR A 28 -7.03 0.63 2.82
N ALA A 29 -5.85 1.19 2.58
CA ALA A 29 -4.78 1.28 3.56
C ALA A 29 -5.21 2.06 4.81
N LEU A 30 -5.85 3.21 4.63
CA LEU A 30 -6.36 4.03 5.74
C LEU A 30 -7.45 3.33 6.55
N LEU A 31 -8.23 2.44 5.92
CA LEU A 31 -9.24 1.65 6.62
C LEU A 31 -8.62 0.48 7.41
N MET A 32 -7.58 -0.16 6.84
CA MET A 32 -6.92 -1.33 7.43
C MET A 32 -5.88 -0.97 8.50
N GLN A 33 -5.28 0.23 8.41
CA GLN A 33 -4.21 0.70 9.31
C GLN A 33 -3.08 -0.33 9.55
N PRO A 34 -2.46 -0.91 8.50
CA PRO A 34 -1.33 -1.80 8.67
C PRO A 34 -0.07 -1.03 9.13
N ASN A 35 0.90 -1.72 9.73
CA ASN A 35 2.18 -1.08 10.08
C ASN A 35 2.96 -0.69 8.80
N ILE A 36 2.91 -1.54 7.78
CA ILE A 36 3.64 -1.35 6.51
C ILE A 36 2.74 -1.68 5.31
N VAL A 37 2.83 -0.88 4.26
CA VAL A 37 2.23 -1.16 2.94
C VAL A 37 3.31 -1.29 1.88
N ILE A 38 3.18 -2.32 1.04
CA ILE A 38 4.00 -2.50 -0.16
C ILE A 38 3.08 -2.44 -1.39
N PRO A 39 3.20 -1.42 -2.26
CA PRO A 39 2.44 -1.40 -3.50
C PRO A 39 2.93 -2.48 -4.45
N MET A 40 1.99 -3.15 -5.12
CA MET A 40 2.24 -4.15 -6.15
C MET A 40 1.39 -3.91 -7.39
N HIS A 41 1.61 -4.69 -8.45
CA HIS A 41 0.84 -4.59 -9.71
C HIS A 41 0.80 -3.14 -10.28
N CYS A 42 1.91 -2.41 -10.22
CA CYS A 42 1.98 -0.97 -10.47
C CYS A 42 2.13 -0.57 -11.95
N HIS A 43 1.76 -1.42 -12.91
CA HIS A 43 2.13 -1.23 -14.33
C HIS A 43 1.77 0.14 -14.92
N ASN A 44 0.62 0.71 -14.51
CA ASN A 44 0.09 1.98 -15.02
C ASN A 44 0.06 3.09 -13.96
N SER A 45 0.76 2.93 -12.84
CA SER A 45 0.63 3.85 -11.69
C SER A 45 1.96 4.16 -11.05
N ASN A 46 2.06 5.38 -10.51
CA ASN A 46 3.26 5.85 -9.85
C ASN A 46 3.25 5.45 -8.38
N SER A 47 4.08 4.49 -7.99
CA SER A 47 4.22 4.05 -6.60
C SER A 47 4.69 5.18 -5.66
N GLU A 48 5.43 6.17 -6.15
CA GLU A 48 5.85 7.34 -5.35
C GLU A 48 4.67 8.27 -5.03
N ASP A 49 3.72 8.43 -5.95
CA ASP A 49 2.49 9.18 -5.68
C ASP A 49 1.64 8.48 -4.62
N PHE A 50 1.53 7.14 -4.71
CA PHE A 50 0.87 6.35 -3.69
C PHE A 50 1.55 6.47 -2.31
N LYS A 51 2.89 6.36 -2.26
CA LYS A 51 3.68 6.55 -1.04
C LYS A 51 3.43 7.92 -0.42
N SER A 52 3.59 8.98 -1.20
CA SER A 52 3.42 10.36 -0.75
C SER A 52 2.02 10.60 -0.17
N LYS A 53 0.99 10.01 -0.77
CA LYS A 53 -0.39 10.12 -0.29
C LYS A 53 -0.64 9.36 1.01
N ILE A 54 -0.10 8.15 1.17
CA ILE A 54 -0.24 7.37 2.41
C ILE A 54 0.42 8.11 3.57
N GLU A 55 1.70 8.48 3.41
CA GLU A 55 2.51 9.12 4.45
C GLU A 55 1.98 10.52 4.82
N ALA A 56 1.31 11.21 3.89
CA ALA A 56 0.65 12.49 4.19
C ALA A 56 -0.67 12.35 4.97
N ASN A 57 -1.29 11.17 4.99
CA ASN A 57 -2.61 10.95 5.59
C ASN A 57 -2.60 9.95 6.76
N SER A 58 -1.45 9.36 7.10
CA SER A 58 -1.33 8.35 8.15
C SER A 58 0.12 8.11 8.55
N ASP A 59 0.32 7.42 9.68
CA ASP A 59 1.63 6.95 10.14
C ASP A 59 2.05 5.60 9.51
N ILE A 60 1.29 5.11 8.51
CA ILE A 60 1.56 3.86 7.80
C ILE A 60 2.85 4.03 7.00
N LYS A 61 3.82 3.12 7.19
CA LYS A 61 5.06 3.13 6.42
C LYS A 61 4.84 2.54 5.02
N VAL A 62 5.42 3.15 3.99
CA VAL A 62 5.38 2.59 2.63
C VAL A 62 6.76 2.13 2.17
N GLU A 63 6.84 0.85 1.79
CA GLU A 63 8.05 0.22 1.28
C GLU A 63 7.93 -0.02 -0.23
N LEU A 64 8.77 0.65 -1.00
CA LEU A 64 8.80 0.54 -2.46
C LEU A 64 9.85 -0.49 -2.86
N LEU A 65 9.41 -1.70 -3.18
CA LEU A 65 10.28 -2.75 -3.64
C LEU A 65 10.45 -2.72 -5.17
N LYS A 66 11.69 -2.87 -5.61
CA LYS A 66 12.03 -3.14 -7.01
C LYS A 66 11.97 -4.63 -7.29
N MET A 67 11.89 -4.96 -8.58
CA MET A 67 11.92 -6.36 -9.01
C MET A 67 13.18 -7.07 -8.51
N GLY A 68 12.99 -8.18 -7.80
CA GLY A 68 14.07 -8.99 -7.22
C GLY A 68 14.51 -8.55 -5.82
N GLU A 69 14.00 -7.45 -5.28
CA GLU A 69 14.24 -7.06 -3.88
C GLU A 69 13.38 -7.89 -2.92
N ASN A 70 13.91 -8.10 -1.71
CA ASN A 70 13.24 -8.83 -0.65
C ASN A 70 12.97 -7.89 0.53
N PHE A 71 11.81 -8.09 1.16
CA PHE A 71 11.44 -7.39 2.39
C PHE A 71 11.35 -8.39 3.54
N GLN A 72 11.89 -8.03 4.70
CA GLN A 72 11.85 -8.83 5.91
C GLN A 72 11.20 -8.02 7.03
N TYR A 73 10.19 -8.62 7.65
CA TYR A 73 9.53 -8.10 8.85
C TYR A 73 10.01 -8.91 10.07
N LEU A 74 10.29 -8.24 11.18
CA LEU A 74 10.83 -8.81 12.42
C LEU A 74 9.83 -8.67 13.56
#